data_AF-J9R566-F1
#
_entry.id   AF-J9R566-F1
#
_cell.length_a   1.000
_cell.length_b   1.000
_cell.length_c   1.000
_cell.angle_alpha   90.00
_cell.angle_beta   90.00
_cell.angle_gamma   90.00
#
_symmetry.space_group_name_H-M   'P 1'
#
loop_
_entity.id
_entity.type
_entity.pdbx_description
1 polymer ?
#
loop_
_entity_poly.entity_id
_entity_poly.type
_entity_poly.pdbx_seq_one_letter_code
_entity_poly.pdbx_strand_id
1 'polypeptide(L)'
;MNNSKMFFPALTGYRAIAAWMIFIYHFFPFKNESHSYSKWIANIVWEFHIGVDMFFVLSGFLITYRYFNENPIDFKKYMVNRFARIYPMYFLITVAVFISGYLTSGVWTQEKTIEALLSFTMTKAFFKEYFLGGVAQGWTLTLEEMFYVTAPFYFILIRKRKIWLYLLPIFIFIFGFGMKEFFSNFSNLGGFLQKNIANPLCIMK
;
A
#
# COMPACT_ATOMS: atom_id res chain seq x y z
N MET A 1 -32.50 -6.16 15.28
CA MET A 1 -31.99 -7.25 14.42
C MET A 1 -30.47 -7.24 14.51
N ASN A 2 -29.89 -8.20 15.21
CA ASN A 2 -28.43 -8.39 15.25
C ASN A 2 -27.99 -8.81 13.85
N ASN A 3 -27.54 -7.84 13.04
CA ASN A 3 -26.84 -8.14 11.79
C ASN A 3 -25.47 -8.71 12.17
N SER A 4 -25.41 -10.01 12.45
CA SER A 4 -24.16 -10.75 12.46
C SER A 4 -23.59 -10.66 11.04
N LYS A 5 -22.69 -9.70 10.84
CA LYS A 5 -22.05 -9.53 9.53
C LYS A 5 -21.35 -10.84 9.19
N MET A 6 -21.74 -11.42 8.06
CA MET A 6 -21.27 -12.73 7.61
C MET A 6 -19.73 -12.74 7.60
N PHE A 7 -19.14 -13.65 8.36
CA PHE A 7 -17.71 -13.91 8.29
C PHE A 7 -17.47 -14.80 7.08
N PHE A 8 -16.47 -14.46 6.26
CA PHE A 8 -16.12 -15.24 5.07
C PHE A 8 -14.75 -15.89 5.27
N PRO A 9 -14.68 -17.13 5.81
CA PRO A 9 -13.42 -17.85 6.00
C PRO A 9 -12.61 -17.99 4.71
N ALA A 10 -13.29 -18.19 3.58
CA ALA A 10 -12.66 -18.31 2.27
C ALA A 10 -11.79 -17.08 1.91
N LEU A 11 -12.23 -15.86 2.26
CA LEU A 11 -11.44 -14.64 2.02
C LEU A 11 -10.14 -14.64 2.83
N THR A 12 -10.12 -15.28 4.00
CA THR A 12 -8.89 -15.45 4.79
C THR A 12 -7.94 -16.42 4.09
N GLY A 13 -8.47 -17.50 3.48
CA GLY A 13 -7.69 -18.42 2.66
C GLY A 13 -7.04 -17.73 1.45
N TYR A 14 -7.79 -16.93 0.69
CA TYR A 14 -7.23 -16.16 -0.43
C TYR A 14 -6.16 -15.17 0.01
N ARG A 15 -6.33 -14.50 1.17
CA ARG A 15 -5.28 -13.64 1.73
C ARG A 15 -4.03 -14.42 2.10
N ALA A 16 -4.17 -15.65 2.62
CA ALA A 16 -3.02 -16.50 2.92
C ALA A 16 -2.26 -16.87 1.64
N ILE A 17 -2.97 -17.23 0.57
CA ILE A 17 -2.36 -17.50 -0.74
C ILE A 17 -1.62 -16.25 -1.26
N ALA A 18 -2.26 -15.09 -1.23
CA ALA A 18 -1.64 -13.83 -1.64
C ALA A 18 -0.39 -13.49 -0.80
N ALA A 19 -0.41 -13.73 0.52
CA ALA A 19 0.75 -13.56 1.39
C ALA A 19 1.91 -14.49 0.98
N TRP A 20 1.61 -15.75 0.68
CA TRP A 20 2.61 -16.71 0.21
C TRP A 20 3.23 -16.33 -1.13
N MET A 21 2.42 -15.83 -2.08
CA MET A 21 2.92 -15.33 -3.36
C MET A 21 3.92 -14.18 -3.15
N ILE A 22 3.57 -13.19 -2.32
CA ILE A 22 4.46 -12.06 -2.00
C ILE A 22 5.72 -12.52 -1.27
N PHE A 23 5.58 -13.48 -0.34
CA PHE A 23 6.72 -14.04 0.39
C PHE A 23 7.70 -14.71 -0.58
N ILE A 24 7.22 -15.56 -1.49
CA ILE A 24 8.05 -16.22 -2.49
C ILE A 24 8.71 -15.17 -3.39
N TYR A 25 7.97 -14.18 -3.88
CA TYR A 25 8.52 -13.11 -4.72
C TYR A 25 9.71 -12.37 -4.08
N HIS A 26 9.66 -12.14 -2.76
CA HIS A 26 10.71 -11.40 -2.06
C HIS A 26 11.88 -12.25 -1.55
N PHE A 27 11.60 -13.48 -1.09
CA PHE A 27 12.59 -14.30 -0.41
C PHE A 27 13.20 -15.38 -1.30
N PHE A 28 12.62 -15.70 -2.46
CA PHE A 28 13.24 -16.66 -3.37
C PHE A 28 14.37 -16.02 -4.19
N PRO A 29 15.56 -16.65 -4.27
CA PRO A 29 16.75 -16.10 -4.91
C PRO A 29 16.75 -16.31 -6.44
N PHE A 30 15.64 -16.03 -7.15
CA PHE A 30 15.65 -16.07 -8.63
C PHE A 30 16.42 -14.89 -9.27
N LYS A 31 16.91 -13.96 -8.46
CA LYS A 31 17.79 -12.86 -8.90
C LYS A 31 19.26 -13.27 -9.05
N ASN A 32 19.69 -14.41 -8.50
CA ASN A 32 21.07 -14.85 -8.59
C ASN A 32 21.27 -15.72 -9.85
N GLU A 33 22.07 -15.22 -10.79
CA GLU A 33 22.47 -15.91 -12.02
C GLU A 33 23.24 -17.22 -11.76
N SER A 34 23.66 -17.47 -10.52
CA SER A 34 24.45 -18.63 -10.11
C SER A 34 23.66 -19.93 -9.92
N HIS A 35 22.32 -19.89 -9.98
CA HIS A 35 21.49 -21.08 -9.75
C HIS A 35 20.82 -21.58 -11.03
N SER A 36 20.98 -22.88 -11.29
CA SER A 36 20.44 -23.60 -12.45
C SER A 36 18.94 -23.89 -12.27
N TYR A 37 18.10 -22.86 -12.37
CA TYR A 37 16.64 -23.03 -12.39
C TYR A 37 16.10 -22.93 -13.81
N SER A 38 14.99 -23.63 -14.08
CA SER A 38 14.26 -23.49 -15.34
C SER A 38 13.73 -22.06 -15.47
N LYS A 39 14.06 -21.38 -16.58
CA LYS A 39 13.60 -20.00 -16.88
C LYS A 39 12.09 -19.81 -16.72
N TRP A 40 11.31 -20.85 -17.01
CA TRP A 40 9.85 -20.80 -16.87
C TRP A 40 9.38 -20.64 -15.41
N ILE A 41 10.06 -21.30 -14.46
CA ILE A 41 9.73 -21.21 -13.03
C ILE A 41 10.05 -19.81 -12.52
N ALA A 42 11.21 -19.25 -12.93
CA ALA A 42 11.57 -17.89 -12.58
C ALA A 42 10.52 -16.89 -13.08
N ASN A 43 10.10 -16.99 -14.34
CA ASN A 43 9.08 -16.11 -14.92
C ASN A 43 7.76 -16.16 -14.14
N ILE A 44 7.29 -17.34 -13.72
CA ILE A 44 6.08 -17.46 -12.91
C ILE A 44 6.23 -16.75 -11.56
N VAL A 45 7.37 -16.92 -10.91
CA VAL A 45 7.61 -16.33 -9.59
C VAL A 45 7.73 -14.81 -9.68
N TRP A 46 8.26 -14.26 -10.78
CA TRP A 46 8.26 -12.82 -11.02
C TRP A 46 6.85 -12.22 -11.04
N GLU A 47 5.85 -12.95 -11.54
CA GLU A 47 4.45 -12.50 -11.56
C GLU A 47 3.76 -12.55 -10.18
N PHE A 48 4.40 -13.13 -9.15
CA PHE A 48 3.79 -13.25 -7.82
C PHE A 48 3.62 -11.91 -7.08
N HIS A 49 4.12 -10.80 -7.64
CA HIS A 49 3.78 -9.45 -7.17
C HIS A 49 2.26 -9.17 -7.20
N ILE A 50 1.50 -9.87 -8.05
CA ILE A 50 0.03 -9.78 -8.14
C ILE A 50 -0.68 -10.06 -6.81
N GLY A 51 0.00 -10.72 -5.87
CA GLY A 51 -0.51 -10.91 -4.51
C GLY A 51 -0.88 -9.59 -3.83
N VAL A 52 -0.15 -8.51 -4.11
CA VAL A 52 -0.46 -7.16 -3.58
C VAL A 52 -1.82 -6.69 -4.09
N ASP A 53 -2.07 -6.82 -5.41
CA ASP A 53 -3.34 -6.43 -6.02
C ASP A 53 -4.52 -7.24 -5.45
N MET A 54 -4.30 -8.54 -5.20
CA MET A 54 -5.29 -9.39 -4.53
C MET A 54 -5.65 -8.86 -3.15
N PHE A 55 -4.68 -8.39 -2.34
CA PHE A 55 -4.98 -7.77 -1.04
C PHE A 55 -5.86 -6.54 -1.19
N PHE A 56 -5.57 -5.65 -2.14
CA PHE A 56 -6.37 -4.45 -2.39
C PHE A 56 -7.80 -4.80 -2.81
N VAL A 57 -7.99 -5.73 -3.75
CA VAL A 57 -9.32 -6.17 -4.21
C VAL A 57 -10.12 -6.79 -3.06
N LEU A 58 -9.51 -7.69 -2.28
CA LEU A 58 -10.17 -8.35 -1.14
C LEU A 58 -10.49 -7.36 -0.01
N SER A 59 -9.63 -6.37 0.22
CA SER A 59 -9.86 -5.30 1.18
C SER A 59 -11.02 -4.40 0.74
N GLY A 60 -11.06 -4.00 -0.52
CA GLY A 60 -12.15 -3.19 -1.09
C GLY A 60 -13.49 -3.90 -1.09
N PHE A 61 -13.53 -5.18 -1.47
CA PHE A 61 -14.72 -6.01 -1.36
C PHE A 61 -15.24 -6.06 0.09
N LEU A 62 -14.37 -6.36 1.05
CA LEU A 62 -14.76 -6.50 2.45
C LEU A 62 -15.22 -5.16 3.06
N ILE A 63 -14.59 -4.05 2.69
CA ILE A 63 -15.00 -2.71 3.15
C ILE A 63 -16.36 -2.35 2.57
N THR A 64 -16.55 -2.55 1.27
CA THR A 64 -17.82 -2.27 0.59
C THR A 64 -18.93 -3.13 1.19
N TYR A 65 -18.76 -4.45 1.25
CA TYR A 65 -19.74 -5.35 1.86
C TYR A 65 -20.12 -4.95 3.29
N ARG A 66 -19.12 -4.53 4.09
CA ARG A 66 -19.32 -4.27 5.51
C ARG A 66 -19.90 -2.88 5.82
N TYR A 67 -19.54 -1.86 5.05
CA TYR A 67 -19.83 -0.45 5.39
C TYR A 67 -20.68 0.28 4.36
N PHE A 68 -20.87 -0.25 3.15
CA PHE A 68 -21.64 0.44 2.11
C PHE A 68 -23.10 0.70 2.49
N ASN A 69 -23.71 -0.20 3.27
CA ASN A 69 -25.09 -0.04 3.74
C ASN A 69 -25.20 0.67 5.10
N GLU A 70 -24.08 1.00 5.77
CA GLU A 70 -24.12 1.79 6.99
C GLU A 70 -24.38 3.28 6.64
N ASN A 71 -25.41 3.87 7.25
CA ASN A 71 -25.75 5.28 7.05
C ASN A 71 -26.35 5.89 8.33
N PRO A 72 -25.71 6.90 8.95
CA PRO A 72 -24.39 7.45 8.61
C PRO A 72 -23.27 6.44 8.91
N ILE A 73 -22.16 6.53 8.15
CA ILE A 73 -20.95 5.75 8.46
C ILE A 73 -20.28 6.39 9.67
N ASP A 74 -20.08 5.63 10.74
CA ASP A 74 -19.25 6.06 11.86
C ASP A 74 -17.77 6.01 11.44
N PHE A 75 -17.27 7.14 10.93
CA PHE A 75 -15.90 7.25 10.41
C PHE A 75 -14.85 6.94 11.49
N LYS A 76 -15.08 7.38 12.74
CA LYS A 76 -14.15 7.15 13.84
C LYS A 76 -14.05 5.66 14.15
N LYS A 77 -15.19 4.98 14.33
CA LYS A 77 -15.22 3.53 14.58
C LYS A 77 -14.67 2.74 13.39
N TYR A 78 -14.95 3.17 12.16
CA TYR A 78 -14.41 2.55 10.96
C TYR A 78 -12.87 2.62 10.94
N MET A 79 -12.29 3.80 11.15
CA MET A 79 -10.82 4.00 11.13
C MET A 79 -10.13 3.29 12.28
N VAL A 80 -10.65 3.39 13.52
CA VAL A 80 -10.06 2.72 14.68
C VAL A 80 -10.01 1.20 14.48
N ASN A 81 -11.10 0.59 13.99
CA ASN A 81 -11.13 -0.85 13.74
C ASN A 81 -10.13 -1.33 12.67
N ARG A 82 -9.80 -0.46 11.71
CA ARG A 82 -8.85 -0.78 10.64
C ARG A 82 -7.42 -0.58 11.12
N PHE A 83 -7.15 0.55 11.75
CA PHE A 83 -5.85 0.87 12.32
C PHE A 83 -5.44 -0.13 13.40
N ALA A 84 -6.32 -0.45 14.35
CA ALA A 84 -6.05 -1.42 15.42
C ALA A 84 -5.79 -2.85 14.91
N ARG A 85 -6.21 -3.18 13.68
CA ARG A 85 -5.95 -4.49 13.08
C ARG A 85 -4.54 -4.60 12.50
N ILE A 86 -4.01 -3.53 11.92
CA ILE A 86 -2.77 -3.57 11.12
C ILE A 86 -1.60 -2.94 11.87
N TYR A 87 -1.85 -1.80 12.53
CA TYR A 87 -0.82 -1.01 13.18
C TYR A 87 -0.02 -1.78 14.24
N PRO A 88 -0.62 -2.59 15.15
CA PRO A 88 0.17 -3.25 16.19
C PRO A 88 1.25 -4.18 15.65
N MET A 89 0.91 -4.99 14.65
CA MET A 89 1.85 -5.93 14.04
C MET A 89 2.92 -5.19 13.23
N TYR A 90 2.52 -4.19 12.45
CA TYR A 90 3.45 -3.38 11.67
C TYR A 90 4.42 -2.58 12.56
N PHE A 91 3.92 -2.03 13.68
CA PHE A 91 4.73 -1.31 14.64
C PHE A 91 5.84 -2.21 15.21
N LEU A 92 5.49 -3.43 15.62
CA LEU A 92 6.48 -4.40 16.14
C LEU A 92 7.55 -4.76 15.09
N ILE A 93 7.14 -5.01 13.85
CA ILE A 93 8.08 -5.31 12.76
C ILE A 93 8.98 -4.11 12.48
N THR A 94 8.41 -2.90 12.44
CA THR A 94 9.17 -1.67 12.22
C THR A 94 10.22 -1.46 13.30
N VAL A 95 9.82 -1.59 14.58
CA VAL A 95 10.75 -1.52 15.72
C VAL A 95 11.86 -2.57 15.57
N ALA A 96 11.52 -3.83 15.28
CA ALA A 96 12.50 -4.90 15.13
C ALA A 96 13.50 -4.63 13.99
N VAL A 97 13.05 -4.09 12.85
CA VAL A 97 13.91 -3.75 11.71
C VAL A 97 14.86 -2.59 12.04
N PHE A 98 14.39 -1.53 12.71
CA PHE A 98 15.28 -0.44 13.09
C PHE A 98 16.27 -0.82 14.20
N ILE A 99 15.85 -1.63 15.18
CA ILE A 99 16.74 -2.15 16.22
C ILE A 99 17.82 -3.05 15.59
N SER A 100 17.43 -4.02 14.77
CA SER A 100 18.39 -4.93 14.11
C SER A 100 19.35 -4.16 13.17
N GLY A 101 18.85 -3.17 12.44
CA GLY A 101 19.66 -2.27 11.64
C GLY A 101 20.71 -1.53 12.48
N TYR A 102 20.31 -0.96 13.62
CA TYR A 102 21.21 -0.28 14.54
C TYR A 102 22.26 -1.23 15.15
N LEU A 103 21.86 -2.43 15.57
CA LEU A 103 22.79 -3.43 16.12
C LEU A 103 23.82 -3.90 15.09
N THR A 104 23.47 -3.91 13.80
CA THR A 104 24.36 -4.36 12.72
C THR A 104 25.33 -3.26 12.27
N SER A 105 24.85 -2.02 12.12
CA SER A 105 25.68 -0.90 11.63
C SER A 105 26.43 -0.16 12.74
N GLY A 106 25.92 -0.19 13.97
CA GLY A 106 26.43 0.61 15.10
C GLY A 106 26.28 2.12 14.93
N VAL A 107 25.62 2.59 13.87
CA VAL A 107 25.52 4.02 13.51
C VAL A 107 24.06 4.41 13.31
N TRP A 108 23.64 5.46 14.02
CA TRP A 108 22.34 6.09 13.87
C TRP A 108 22.50 7.49 13.24
N THR A 109 22.12 7.64 11.98
CA THR A 109 22.19 8.92 11.26
C THR A 109 20.87 9.68 11.31
N GLN A 110 20.90 10.97 11.00
CA GLN A 110 19.69 11.80 10.88
C GLN A 110 18.72 11.26 9.81
N GLU A 111 19.25 10.71 8.71
CA GLU A 111 18.45 10.07 7.66
C GLU A 111 17.67 8.86 8.19
N LYS A 112 18.27 8.06 9.08
CA LYS A 112 17.59 6.93 9.71
C LYS A 112 16.48 7.36 10.65
N THR A 113 16.62 8.51 11.32
CA THR A 113 15.53 9.11 12.10
C THR A 113 14.34 9.49 11.20
N ILE A 114 14.60 10.09 10.05
CA ILE A 114 13.54 10.46 9.09
C ILE A 114 12.87 9.21 8.53
N GLU A 115 13.66 8.22 8.12
CA GLU A 115 13.17 6.92 7.62
C GLU A 115 12.31 6.20 8.67
N ALA A 116 12.73 6.19 9.93
CA ALA A 116 11.96 5.62 11.04
C ALA A 116 10.66 6.38 11.26
N LEU A 117 10.70 7.71 11.31
CA LEU A 117 9.51 8.54 11.48
C LEU A 117 8.49 8.26 10.37
N LEU A 118 8.92 8.31 9.10
CA LEU A 118 8.07 8.04 7.94
C LEU A 118 7.53 6.61 7.92
N SER A 119 8.30 5.64 8.43
CA SER A 119 7.86 4.26 8.57
C SER A 119 6.78 4.15 9.64
N PHE A 120 6.97 4.75 10.82
CA PHE A 120 5.98 4.74 11.91
C PHE A 120 4.69 5.48 11.57
N THR A 121 4.77 6.60 10.85
CA THR A 121 3.60 7.34 10.38
C THR A 121 2.98 6.73 9.13
N MET A 122 3.54 5.64 8.58
CA MET A 122 3.10 5.00 7.34
C MET A 122 2.98 5.97 6.16
N THR A 123 3.82 7.01 6.11
CA THR A 123 3.82 8.04 5.06
C THR A 123 5.01 7.94 4.11
N LYS A 124 5.86 6.92 4.26
CA LYS A 124 7.07 6.80 3.44
C LYS A 124 6.83 6.69 1.93
N ALA A 125 5.68 6.17 1.49
CA ALA A 125 5.38 6.06 0.06
C ALA A 125 5.24 7.42 -0.65
N PHE A 126 5.05 8.52 0.09
CA PHE A 126 5.03 9.87 -0.46
C PHE A 126 6.43 10.41 -0.80
N PHE A 127 7.49 9.81 -0.25
CA PHE A 127 8.86 10.26 -0.39
C PHE A 127 9.68 9.22 -1.13
N LYS A 128 10.08 9.54 -2.36
CA LYS A 128 10.87 8.66 -3.23
C LYS A 128 12.15 8.15 -2.57
N GLU A 129 12.85 9.02 -1.85
CA GLU A 129 14.12 8.72 -1.18
C GLU A 129 13.98 7.64 -0.08
N TYR A 130 12.79 7.53 0.54
CA TYR A 130 12.54 6.62 1.67
C TYR A 130 11.60 5.46 1.31
N PHE A 131 11.21 5.32 0.04
CA PHE A 131 10.23 4.34 -0.42
C PHE A 131 10.59 2.89 -0.03
N LEU A 132 11.86 2.51 -0.24
CA LEU A 132 12.41 1.18 0.13
C LEU A 132 13.12 1.17 1.49
N GLY A 133 13.13 2.29 2.21
CA GLY A 133 13.76 2.40 3.53
C GLY A 133 13.05 1.51 4.57
N GLY A 134 13.85 0.98 5.49
CA GLY A 134 13.44 0.19 6.65
C GLY A 134 12.75 -1.08 6.24
N VAL A 135 11.46 -1.17 6.58
CA VAL A 135 10.59 -2.24 6.09
C VAL A 135 10.28 -1.96 4.62
N ALA A 136 11.10 -2.49 3.69
CA ALA A 136 10.96 -2.23 2.26
C ALA A 136 9.50 -2.31 1.77
N GLN A 137 8.76 -3.34 2.19
CA GLN A 137 7.36 -3.58 1.78
C GLN A 137 6.32 -2.63 2.38
N GLY A 138 6.69 -1.78 3.35
CA GLY A 138 5.79 -0.86 4.03
C GLY A 138 5.18 0.22 3.12
N TRP A 139 5.64 0.39 1.88
CA TRP A 139 5.05 1.36 0.94
C TRP A 139 3.62 0.98 0.55
N THR A 140 3.31 -0.32 0.49
CA THR A 140 1.96 -0.81 0.19
C THR A 140 0.97 -0.44 1.29
N LEU A 141 1.46 -0.36 2.54
CA LEU A 141 0.65 -0.01 3.69
C LEU A 141 0.20 1.46 3.65
N THR A 142 1.07 2.38 3.22
CA THR A 142 0.67 3.77 2.96
C THR A 142 -0.49 3.84 1.97
N LEU A 143 -0.41 3.08 0.87
CA LEU A 143 -1.48 3.02 -0.12
C LEU A 143 -2.77 2.40 0.44
N GLU A 144 -2.65 1.39 1.31
CA GLU A 144 -3.79 0.78 1.99
C GLU A 144 -4.47 1.76 2.95
N GLU A 145 -3.73 2.58 3.69
CA GLU A 145 -4.30 3.64 4.53
C GLU A 145 -5.00 4.72 3.72
N MET A 146 -4.38 5.19 2.62
CA MET A 146 -5.01 6.13 1.70
C MET A 146 -6.31 5.55 1.14
N PHE A 147 -6.30 4.28 0.75
CA PHE A 147 -7.48 3.57 0.30
C PHE A 147 -8.58 3.53 1.39
N TYR A 148 -8.19 3.26 2.64
CA TYR A 148 -9.14 3.23 3.75
C TYR A 148 -9.75 4.58 4.06
N VAL A 149 -8.96 5.65 4.03
CA VAL A 149 -9.43 7.02 4.25
C VAL A 149 -10.38 7.46 3.13
N THR A 150 -10.08 7.11 1.89
CA THR A 150 -10.87 7.51 0.71
C THR A 150 -12.18 6.73 0.53
N ALA A 151 -12.24 5.47 0.99
CA ALA A 151 -13.41 4.60 0.79
C ALA A 151 -14.76 5.17 1.31
N PRO A 152 -14.86 5.76 2.53
CA PRO A 152 -16.11 6.37 3.00
C PRO A 152 -16.59 7.52 2.12
N PHE A 153 -15.68 8.36 1.61
CA PHE A 153 -16.02 9.45 0.70
C PHE A 153 -16.58 8.90 -0.61
N TYR A 154 -15.97 7.84 -1.14
CA TYR A 154 -16.49 7.11 -2.29
C TYR A 154 -17.91 6.59 -2.07
N PHE A 155 -18.20 5.99 -0.91
CA PHE A 155 -19.54 5.48 -0.60
C PHE A 155 -20.58 6.59 -0.52
N ILE A 156 -20.24 7.74 0.07
CA ILE A 156 -21.13 8.90 0.14
C ILE A 156 -21.47 9.41 -1.28
N LEU A 157 -20.47 9.53 -2.16
CA LEU A 157 -20.67 10.01 -3.54
C LEU A 157 -21.49 9.03 -4.38
N ILE A 158 -21.15 7.74 -4.35
CA ILE A 158 -21.85 6.69 -5.10
C ILE A 158 -23.32 6.58 -4.65
N ARG A 159 -23.58 6.73 -3.35
CA ARG A 159 -24.95 6.71 -2.81
C ARG A 159 -25.78 7.89 -3.29
N LYS A 160 -25.17 9.07 -3.46
CA LYS A 160 -25.85 10.24 -4.03
C LYS A 160 -26.23 10.01 -5.49
N ARG A 161 -25.29 9.52 -6.31
CA ARG A 161 -25.55 9.15 -7.71
C ARG A 161 -24.65 8.00 -8.15
N LYS A 162 -25.25 6.94 -8.72
CA LYS A 162 -24.50 5.77 -9.22
C LYS A 162 -23.47 6.10 -10.31
N ILE A 163 -23.65 7.21 -11.04
CA ILE A 163 -22.71 7.67 -12.07
C ILE A 163 -21.29 7.91 -11.52
N TRP A 164 -21.16 8.26 -10.24
CA TRP A 164 -19.86 8.47 -9.60
C TRP A 164 -19.00 7.21 -9.53
N LEU A 165 -19.61 6.01 -9.64
CA LEU A 165 -18.85 4.76 -9.71
C LEU A 165 -17.94 4.72 -10.94
N TYR A 166 -18.38 5.28 -12.07
CA TYR A 166 -17.61 5.32 -13.31
C TYR A 166 -16.78 6.61 -13.44
N LEU A 167 -17.33 7.75 -13.00
CA LEU A 167 -16.65 9.04 -13.15
C LEU A 167 -15.45 9.21 -12.22
N LEU A 168 -15.47 8.65 -11.00
CA LEU A 168 -14.38 8.87 -10.04
C LEU A 168 -13.05 8.24 -10.49
N PRO A 169 -12.98 6.97 -10.94
CA PRO A 169 -11.74 6.42 -11.47
C PRO A 169 -11.19 7.20 -12.66
N ILE A 170 -12.06 7.60 -13.59
CA ILE A 170 -11.70 8.40 -14.77
C ILE A 170 -11.12 9.75 -14.34
N PHE A 171 -11.81 10.43 -13.42
CA PHE A 171 -11.37 11.72 -12.89
C PHE A 171 -10.01 11.62 -12.19
N ILE A 172 -9.80 10.63 -11.32
CA ILE A 172 -8.52 10.42 -10.62
C ILE A 172 -7.40 10.14 -11.64
N PHE A 173 -7.67 9.34 -12.65
CA PHE A 173 -6.69 9.03 -13.69
C PHE A 173 -6.28 10.28 -14.47
N ILE A 174 -7.26 11.04 -14.96
CA ILE A 174 -7.00 12.29 -15.70
C ILE A 174 -6.29 13.31 -14.82
N PHE A 175 -6.72 13.46 -13.57
CA PHE A 175 -6.12 14.40 -12.62
C PHE A 175 -4.66 14.03 -12.31
N GLY A 176 -4.37 12.75 -12.06
CA GLY A 176 -3.02 12.26 -11.82
C GLY A 176 -2.12 12.43 -13.05
N PHE A 177 -2.63 12.14 -14.24
CA PHE A 177 -1.91 12.36 -15.49
C PHE A 177 -1.61 13.86 -15.71
N GLY A 178 -2.60 14.72 -15.51
CA GLY A 178 -2.45 16.17 -15.62
C GLY A 178 -1.44 16.74 -14.61
N MET A 179 -1.47 16.26 -13.36
CA MET A 179 -0.47 16.63 -12.35
C MET A 179 0.94 16.25 -12.80
N LYS A 180 1.13 15.02 -13.30
CA LYS A 180 2.44 14.56 -13.77
C LYS A 180 2.99 15.47 -14.87
N GLU A 181 2.20 15.77 -15.90
CA GLU A 181 2.60 16.63 -17.02
C GLU A 181 2.82 18.08 -16.60
N PHE A 182 2.06 18.58 -15.63
CA PHE A 182 2.25 19.92 -15.10
C PHE A 182 3.59 20.03 -14.34
N PHE A 183 3.89 19.08 -13.45
CA PHE A 183 5.10 19.13 -12.62
C PHE A 183 6.36 18.64 -13.32
N SER A 184 6.27 17.94 -14.46
CA SER A 184 7.44 17.63 -15.30
C SER A 184 7.98 18.87 -16.01
N ASN A 185 7.10 19.81 -16.36
CA ASN A 185 7.44 20.99 -17.15
C ASN A 185 7.87 22.21 -16.29
N PHE A 186 7.58 22.21 -14.99
CA PHE A 186 7.97 23.29 -14.08
C PHE A 186 9.16 22.90 -13.19
N SER A 187 10.34 23.44 -13.47
CA SER A 187 11.59 23.19 -12.72
C SER A 187 11.76 23.98 -11.41
N ASN A 188 10.93 25.02 -11.17
CA ASN A 188 11.13 25.98 -10.07
C ASN A 188 10.14 25.86 -8.89
N LEU A 189 9.24 24.87 -8.89
CA LEU A 189 8.24 24.69 -7.83
C LEU A 189 8.74 23.75 -6.73
N GLY A 190 9.70 24.24 -5.91
CA GLY A 190 9.99 23.69 -4.58
C GLY A 190 10.46 22.23 -4.50
N GLY A 191 10.86 21.62 -5.62
CA GLY A 191 11.53 20.31 -5.73
C GLY A 191 10.72 19.07 -5.30
N PHE A 192 9.83 19.16 -4.32
CA PHE A 192 9.14 18.02 -3.71
C PHE A 192 8.24 17.27 -4.71
N LEU A 193 7.33 17.99 -5.38
CA LEU A 193 6.41 17.37 -6.35
C LEU A 193 7.15 16.90 -7.60
N GLN A 194 8.21 17.61 -8.00
CA GLN A 194 9.04 17.18 -9.12
C GLN A 194 9.81 15.89 -8.81
N LYS A 195 10.42 15.78 -7.63
CA LYS A 195 11.16 14.58 -7.19
C LYS A 195 10.26 13.37 -6.96
N ASN A 196 9.05 13.58 -6.40
CA ASN A 196 8.18 12.49 -5.96
C ASN A 196 7.05 12.13 -6.94
N ILE A 197 6.59 13.06 -7.78
CA ILE A 197 5.44 12.86 -8.70
C ILE A 197 5.88 12.87 -10.17
N ALA A 198 6.72 13.82 -10.57
CA ALA A 198 7.02 14.04 -11.99
C ALA A 198 8.10 13.12 -12.58
N ASN A 199 8.90 12.44 -11.75
CA ASN A 199 10.05 11.65 -12.21
C ASN A 199 9.80 10.13 -12.04
N PRO A 200 9.23 9.44 -13.06
CA PRO A 200 8.69 8.07 -12.95
C PRO A 200 9.74 6.96 -12.97
N LEU A 201 11.04 7.28 -12.95
CA LEU A 201 12.15 6.37 -13.31
C LEU A 201 12.34 5.11 -12.44
N CYS A 202 11.42 4.74 -11.52
CA CYS A 202 11.64 3.58 -10.65
C CYS A 202 10.41 2.72 -10.30
N ILE A 203 9.22 2.91 -10.91
CA ILE A 203 8.15 1.90 -10.78
C ILE A 203 8.44 0.66 -11.69
N MET A 204 9.47 0.75 -12.56
CA MET A 204 9.88 -0.30 -13.52
C MET A 204 11.32 -0.82 -13.35
N LYS A 205 11.92 -0.75 -12.15
CA LYS A 205 13.20 -1.43 -11.87
C LYS A 205 13.08 -2.39 -10.69
#